data_AF-A0A1F5A2N0-F1
#
_entry.id   AF-A0A1F5A2N0-F1
#
_cell.length_a   1.000
_cell.length_b   1.000
_cell.length_c   1.000
_cell.angle_alpha   90.00
_cell.angle_beta   90.00
_cell.angle_gamma   90.00
#
_symmetry.space_group_name_H-M   'P 1'
#
loop_
_entity.id
_entity.type
_entity.pdbx_description
1 polymer ?
#
loop_
_entity_poly.entity_id
_entity_poly.type
_entity_poly.pdbx_seq_one_letter_code
_entity_poly.pdbx_strand_id
1 'polypeptide(L)'
;MAKVVIIIPSYNERENTVRMIDTLAEIIPKIDSHTVEVLYVDDSSPDGTADVIKDKIQHYPWLHLLGGGKKQGLGMAYARGMQYAMKNLQADYLMEFDSDFQHPPQDIPRLVAQIDRGYDYIIGSRYIPGGSIPRQWGFKRKFLSVVGNLVARVLLLLPGIHDVTGGFKLARVKGFMDEFDFEKLLSKSFAYKIHLLFYMVQKGAKIKEVPFKFAHRTQGESKIIKNEMRETLRVIFLLQLANPKIQRFVKFGLVGGTGLGIQTLFFEFTAVFTRLLAPSIAVVIGGEMAIISNFTLNNLWTFRDYQITGSKLIFKFIQFNLTSLIALIIQYVILRIGEIVAAGSPIIIQFFYFGALVLVLITNYVIYNTIIWKTTKKDPSRK
;
A
#
# COMPACT_ATOMS: atom_id res chain seq x y z
N MET A 1 -24.52 -17.49 -3.46
CA MET A 1 -24.01 -17.54 -2.09
C MET A 1 -22.50 -17.73 -2.17
N ALA A 2 -21.72 -16.85 -1.53
CA ALA A 2 -20.26 -16.99 -1.48
C ALA A 2 -19.83 -17.79 -0.24
N LYS A 3 -18.72 -18.54 -0.33
CA LYS A 3 -18.08 -19.23 0.79
C LYS A 3 -17.00 -18.36 1.42
N VAL A 4 -17.17 -18.03 2.70
CA VAL A 4 -16.22 -17.29 3.53
C VAL A 4 -15.49 -18.26 4.44
N VAL A 5 -14.16 -18.29 4.40
CA VAL A 5 -13.35 -19.06 5.34
C VAL A 5 -12.67 -18.12 6.32
N ILE A 6 -13.00 -18.24 7.60
CA ILE A 6 -12.36 -17.51 8.70
C ILE A 6 -11.12 -18.26 9.15
N ILE A 7 -9.96 -17.64 9.00
CA ILE A 7 -8.66 -18.23 9.29
C ILE A 7 -8.18 -17.70 10.63
N ILE A 8 -7.94 -18.63 11.56
CA ILE A 8 -7.53 -18.31 12.94
C ILE A 8 -6.22 -19.05 13.26
N PRO A 9 -5.06 -18.36 13.23
CA PRO A 9 -3.83 -18.94 13.73
C PRO A 9 -3.87 -19.16 15.25
N SER A 10 -3.45 -20.33 15.70
CA SER A 10 -3.38 -20.67 17.12
C SER A 10 -1.98 -21.14 17.53
N TYR A 11 -1.49 -20.66 18.68
CA TYR A 11 -0.27 -21.18 19.31
C TYR A 11 -0.26 -20.92 20.82
N ASN A 12 -0.42 -21.98 21.62
CA ASN A 12 -0.63 -21.91 23.08
C ASN A 12 -1.86 -21.08 23.47
N GLU A 13 -3.01 -21.41 22.88
CA GLU A 13 -4.26 -20.66 23.05
C GLU A 13 -5.44 -21.58 23.38
N ARG A 14 -5.21 -22.71 24.07
CA ARG A 14 -6.23 -23.75 24.29
C ARG A 14 -7.55 -23.19 24.84
N GLU A 15 -7.49 -22.45 25.94
CA GLU A 15 -8.70 -21.90 26.60
C GLU A 15 -9.44 -20.88 25.72
N ASN A 16 -8.69 -19.95 25.11
CA ASN A 16 -9.24 -18.96 24.19
C ASN A 16 -9.89 -19.64 22.97
N THR A 17 -9.29 -20.74 22.50
CA THR A 17 -9.79 -21.51 21.36
C THR A 17 -11.13 -22.17 21.65
N VAL A 18 -11.30 -22.83 22.81
CA VAL A 18 -12.60 -23.38 23.24
C VAL A 18 -13.67 -22.30 23.21
N ARG A 19 -13.41 -21.20 23.93
CA ARG A 19 -14.37 -20.10 24.08
C ARG A 19 -14.72 -19.46 22.75
N MET A 20 -13.74 -19.29 21.87
CA MET A 20 -13.93 -18.69 20.55
C MET A 20 -14.78 -19.60 19.66
N ILE A 21 -14.52 -20.91 19.63
CA ILE A 21 -15.35 -21.86 18.88
C ILE A 21 -16.80 -21.83 19.36
N ASP A 22 -17.01 -21.87 20.68
CA ASP A 22 -18.36 -21.82 21.25
C ASP A 22 -19.08 -20.50 20.93
N THR A 23 -18.35 -19.37 20.97
CA THR A 23 -18.89 -18.06 20.55
C THR A 23 -19.25 -18.04 19.06
N LEU A 24 -18.40 -18.61 18.20
CA LEU A 24 -18.64 -18.68 16.76
C LEU A 24 -19.82 -19.60 16.42
N ALA A 25 -20.05 -20.66 17.20
CA ALA A 25 -21.20 -21.54 17.05
C ALA A 25 -22.55 -20.80 17.23
N GLU A 26 -22.57 -19.72 18.01
CA GLU A 26 -23.76 -18.86 18.18
C GLU A 26 -23.91 -17.78 17.08
N ILE A 27 -22.84 -17.49 16.35
CA ILE A 27 -22.78 -16.38 15.39
C ILE A 27 -22.92 -16.88 13.95
N ILE A 28 -22.23 -17.94 13.58
CA ILE A 28 -22.23 -18.50 12.22
C ILE A 28 -23.65 -18.82 11.72
N PRO A 29 -24.53 -19.46 12.52
CA PRO A 29 -25.90 -19.72 12.07
C PRO A 29 -26.75 -18.48 11.77
N LYS A 30 -26.33 -17.29 12.24
CA LYS A 30 -27.01 -16.01 11.97
C LYS A 30 -26.59 -15.39 10.63
N ILE A 31 -25.64 -16.00 9.93
CA ILE A 31 -25.17 -15.59 8.60
C ILE A 31 -25.81 -16.53 7.58
N ASP A 32 -27.00 -16.18 7.11
CA ASP A 32 -27.80 -16.96 6.16
C ASP A 32 -27.49 -16.61 4.69
N SER A 33 -26.99 -15.40 4.44
CA SER A 33 -26.61 -14.87 3.12
C SER A 33 -25.41 -15.58 2.48
N HIS A 34 -24.55 -16.22 3.29
CA HIS A 34 -23.26 -16.76 2.89
C HIS A 34 -22.92 -18.03 3.67
N THR A 35 -22.17 -18.95 3.05
CA THR A 35 -21.60 -20.09 3.78
C THR A 35 -20.37 -19.62 4.53
N VAL A 36 -20.29 -19.91 5.83
CA VAL A 36 -19.14 -19.54 6.66
C VAL A 36 -18.53 -20.78 7.27
N GLU A 37 -17.25 -20.99 7.00
CA GLU A 37 -16.41 -22.05 7.56
C GLU A 37 -15.28 -21.41 8.38
N VAL A 38 -14.74 -22.15 9.35
CA VAL A 38 -13.64 -21.69 10.21
C VAL A 38 -12.48 -22.65 10.09
N LEU A 39 -11.31 -22.13 9.75
CA LEU A 39 -10.06 -22.85 9.65
C LEU A 39 -9.11 -22.40 10.75
N TYR A 40 -8.89 -23.26 11.74
CA TYR A 40 -7.78 -23.07 12.66
C TYR A 40 -6.48 -23.54 12.03
N VAL A 41 -5.43 -22.73 12.18
CA VAL A 41 -4.08 -23.04 11.72
C VAL A 41 -3.19 -23.19 12.94
N ASP A 42 -2.87 -24.44 13.29
CA ASP A 42 -2.06 -24.76 14.47
C ASP A 42 -0.65 -25.21 14.05
N ASP A 43 0.36 -24.52 14.57
CA ASP A 43 1.78 -24.78 14.31
C ASP A 43 2.42 -25.63 15.42
N SER A 44 1.76 -26.75 15.77
CA SER A 44 2.20 -27.72 16.78
C SER A 44 2.21 -27.14 18.20
N SER A 45 1.06 -26.67 18.66
CA SER A 45 0.90 -26.16 20.03
C SER A 45 1.16 -27.25 21.08
N PRO A 46 2.08 -27.05 22.04
CA PRO A 46 2.36 -28.03 23.11
C PRO A 46 1.28 -28.14 24.18
N ASP A 47 0.34 -27.19 24.27
CA ASP A 47 -0.72 -27.16 25.30
C ASP A 47 -1.95 -28.03 24.96
N GLY A 48 -1.92 -28.75 23.84
CA GLY A 48 -3.05 -29.54 23.35
C GLY A 48 -4.17 -28.70 22.73
N THR A 49 -3.90 -27.47 22.28
CA THR A 49 -4.84 -26.64 21.50
C THR A 49 -5.43 -27.44 20.33
N ALA A 50 -4.59 -28.14 19.56
CA ALA A 50 -5.03 -28.93 18.41
C ALA A 50 -6.00 -30.07 18.78
N ASP A 51 -5.83 -30.69 19.95
CA ASP A 51 -6.66 -31.83 20.37
C ASP A 51 -8.09 -31.38 20.71
N VAL A 52 -8.21 -30.21 21.36
CA VAL A 52 -9.51 -29.59 21.62
C VAL A 52 -10.22 -29.24 20.32
N ILE A 53 -9.50 -28.73 19.32
CA ILE A 53 -10.11 -28.40 18.02
C ILE A 53 -10.61 -29.68 17.34
N LYS A 54 -9.84 -30.78 17.37
CA LYS A 54 -10.27 -32.07 16.81
C LYS A 54 -11.54 -32.61 17.46
N ASP A 55 -11.66 -32.47 18.79
CA ASP A 55 -12.87 -32.84 19.53
C ASP A 55 -14.09 -31.99 19.10
N LYS A 56 -13.90 -30.66 19.00
CA LYS A 56 -14.95 -29.74 18.56
C LYS A 56 -15.38 -29.94 17.10
N ILE A 57 -14.49 -30.39 16.21
CA ILE A 57 -14.82 -30.69 14.80
C ILE A 57 -15.91 -31.76 14.70
N GLN A 58 -15.96 -32.72 15.63
CA GLN A 58 -17.00 -33.76 15.65
C GLN A 58 -18.41 -33.17 15.86
N HIS A 59 -18.50 -32.01 16.49
CA HIS A 59 -19.75 -31.33 16.82
C HIS A 59 -20.09 -30.21 15.82
N TYR A 60 -19.09 -29.68 15.11
CA TYR A 60 -19.22 -28.52 14.24
C TYR A 60 -18.64 -28.79 12.84
N PRO A 61 -19.47 -29.21 11.85
CA PRO A 61 -19.00 -29.56 10.50
C PRO A 61 -18.35 -28.40 9.71
N TRP A 62 -18.63 -27.15 10.09
CA TRP A 62 -18.03 -25.95 9.51
C TRP A 62 -16.61 -25.65 10.05
N LEU A 63 -16.14 -26.41 11.04
CA LEU A 63 -14.85 -26.22 11.69
C LEU A 63 -13.80 -27.14 11.04
N HIS A 64 -12.63 -26.58 10.76
CA HIS A 64 -11.49 -27.25 10.14
C HIS A 64 -10.20 -26.97 10.92
N LEU A 65 -9.28 -27.92 10.86
CA LEU A 65 -7.95 -27.79 11.48
C LEU A 65 -6.85 -28.09 10.46
N LEU A 66 -5.94 -27.14 10.31
CA LEU A 66 -4.68 -27.29 9.58
C LEU A 66 -3.53 -27.42 10.58
N GLY A 67 -3.21 -28.66 10.95
CA GLY A 67 -2.10 -28.99 11.85
C GLY A 67 -0.76 -29.24 11.15
N GLY A 68 0.22 -29.73 11.90
CA GLY A 68 1.48 -30.29 11.36
C GLY A 68 2.51 -29.27 10.84
N GLY A 69 2.27 -27.98 11.04
CA GLY A 69 3.22 -26.92 10.69
C GLY A 69 4.32 -26.77 11.74
N LYS A 70 5.50 -26.30 11.31
CA LYS A 70 6.51 -25.74 12.22
C LYS A 70 6.18 -24.27 12.45
N LYS A 71 6.32 -23.80 13.69
CA LYS A 71 6.13 -22.38 14.04
C LYS A 71 7.12 -21.50 13.28
N GLN A 72 6.63 -20.75 12.30
CA GLN A 72 7.45 -19.90 11.41
C GLN A 72 7.06 -18.42 11.45
N GLY A 73 6.15 -18.03 12.35
CA GLY A 73 5.66 -16.67 12.51
C GLY A 73 4.22 -16.51 12.02
N LEU A 74 3.55 -15.47 12.54
CA LEU A 74 2.12 -15.23 12.30
C LEU A 74 1.77 -15.10 10.82
N GLY A 75 2.59 -14.39 10.05
CA GLY A 75 2.36 -14.19 8.61
C GLY A 75 2.44 -15.50 7.82
N MET A 76 3.32 -16.42 8.22
CA MET A 76 3.41 -17.75 7.59
C MET A 76 2.22 -18.65 7.94
N ALA A 77 1.72 -18.58 9.18
CA ALA A 77 0.51 -19.29 9.56
C ALA A 77 -0.70 -18.82 8.73
N TYR A 78 -0.86 -17.50 8.56
CA TYR A 78 -1.89 -16.95 7.68
C TYR A 78 -1.67 -17.35 6.21
N ALA A 79 -0.45 -17.29 5.69
CA ALA A 79 -0.15 -17.71 4.32
C ALA A 79 -0.57 -19.17 4.05
N ARG A 80 -0.17 -20.07 4.95
CA ARG A 80 -0.50 -21.49 4.91
C ARG A 80 -2.01 -21.72 5.00
N GLY A 81 -2.67 -21.02 5.91
CA GLY A 81 -4.13 -21.06 6.08
C GLY A 81 -4.88 -20.56 4.86
N MET A 82 -4.46 -19.43 4.28
CA MET A 82 -5.07 -18.85 3.07
C MET A 82 -4.91 -19.79 1.87
N GLN A 83 -3.72 -20.36 1.68
CA GLN A 83 -3.48 -21.34 0.62
C GLN A 83 -4.34 -22.61 0.79
N TYR A 84 -4.46 -23.13 2.01
CA TYR A 84 -5.31 -24.29 2.29
C TYR A 84 -6.79 -23.96 2.07
N ALA A 85 -7.27 -22.82 2.58
CA ALA A 85 -8.65 -22.38 2.42
C ALA A 85 -9.04 -22.25 0.94
N MET A 86 -8.15 -21.71 0.09
CA MET A 86 -8.39 -21.63 -1.36
C MET A 86 -8.37 -23.01 -2.03
N LYS A 87 -7.38 -23.86 -1.73
CA LYS A 87 -7.19 -25.13 -2.44
C LYS A 87 -8.14 -26.24 -1.98
N ASN A 88 -8.36 -26.35 -0.68
CA ASN A 88 -9.06 -27.48 -0.05
C ASN A 88 -10.50 -27.14 0.31
N LEU A 89 -10.78 -25.91 0.74
CA LEU A 89 -12.12 -25.47 1.13
C LEU A 89 -12.85 -24.72 0.01
N GLN A 90 -12.14 -24.36 -1.07
CA GLN A 90 -12.69 -23.61 -2.21
C GLN A 90 -13.29 -22.26 -1.76
N ALA A 91 -12.57 -21.56 -0.90
CA ALA A 91 -12.99 -20.25 -0.38
C ALA A 91 -13.19 -19.23 -1.51
N ASP A 92 -14.31 -18.50 -1.48
CA ASP A 92 -14.51 -17.30 -2.31
C ASP A 92 -13.95 -16.06 -1.63
N TYR A 93 -13.95 -16.06 -0.29
CA TYR A 93 -13.39 -15.01 0.54
C TYR A 93 -12.61 -15.59 1.73
N LEU A 94 -11.53 -14.92 2.09
CA LEU A 94 -10.64 -15.26 3.20
C LEU A 94 -10.77 -14.18 4.28
N MET A 95 -11.15 -14.57 5.49
CA MET A 95 -11.19 -13.66 6.64
C MET A 95 -10.01 -13.92 7.56
N GLU A 96 -9.21 -12.89 7.81
CA GLU A 96 -8.19 -12.87 8.84
C GLU A 96 -8.86 -12.58 10.20
N PHE A 97 -8.64 -13.43 11.20
CA PHE A 97 -9.25 -13.29 12.52
C PHE A 97 -8.37 -13.85 13.64
N ASP A 98 -8.41 -13.19 14.80
CA ASP A 98 -7.59 -13.57 15.97
C ASP A 98 -8.49 -14.14 17.07
N SER A 99 -8.02 -15.16 17.81
CA SER A 99 -8.80 -15.86 18.84
C SER A 99 -8.83 -15.17 20.22
N ASP A 100 -8.27 -13.97 20.35
CA ASP A 100 -8.03 -13.30 21.64
C ASP A 100 -9.15 -12.34 22.07
N PHE A 101 -10.28 -12.36 21.35
CA PHE A 101 -11.46 -11.51 21.55
C PHE A 101 -11.20 -10.00 21.41
N GLN A 102 -10.01 -9.57 20.97
CA GLN A 102 -9.78 -8.15 20.68
C GLN A 102 -10.53 -7.70 19.43
N HIS A 103 -10.69 -8.61 18.47
CA HIS A 103 -11.66 -8.50 17.38
C HIS A 103 -12.98 -9.12 17.86
N PRO A 104 -14.06 -8.33 18.03
CA PRO A 104 -15.34 -8.88 18.48
C PRO A 104 -15.92 -9.81 17.41
N PRO A 105 -16.19 -11.10 17.71
CA PRO A 105 -16.80 -12.01 16.76
C PRO A 105 -18.18 -11.54 16.25
N GLN A 106 -18.89 -10.74 17.06
CA GLN A 106 -20.19 -10.17 16.71
C GLN A 106 -20.15 -9.21 15.51
N ASP A 107 -18.96 -8.73 15.14
CA ASP A 107 -18.78 -7.88 13.96
C ASP A 107 -18.63 -8.68 12.66
N ILE A 108 -18.39 -10.00 12.72
CA ILE A 108 -18.21 -10.88 11.55
C ILE A 108 -19.40 -10.77 10.58
N PRO A 109 -20.68 -10.91 11.00
CA PRO A 109 -21.82 -10.79 10.09
C PRO A 109 -21.84 -9.45 9.33
N ARG A 110 -21.43 -8.37 9.98
CA ARG A 110 -21.45 -7.02 9.39
C ARG A 110 -20.37 -6.83 8.33
N LEU A 111 -19.20 -7.47 8.50
CA LEU A 111 -18.16 -7.52 7.47
C LEU A 111 -18.61 -8.42 6.30
N VAL A 112 -19.18 -9.59 6.59
CA VAL A 112 -19.67 -10.53 5.56
C VAL A 112 -20.76 -9.89 4.69
N ALA A 113 -21.70 -9.15 5.28
CA ALA A 113 -22.75 -8.43 4.55
C ALA A 113 -22.23 -7.36 3.55
N GLN A 114 -20.94 -6.99 3.61
CA GLN A 114 -20.34 -6.11 2.61
C GLN A 114 -20.01 -6.83 1.28
N ILE A 115 -19.96 -8.17 1.29
CA ILE A 115 -19.77 -8.97 0.06
C ILE A 115 -20.90 -8.68 -0.94
N ASP A 116 -22.15 -8.61 -0.46
CA ASP A 116 -23.33 -8.31 -1.29
C ASP A 116 -23.29 -6.94 -1.96
N ARG A 117 -22.50 -6.01 -1.41
CA ARG A 117 -22.27 -4.67 -1.98
C ARG A 117 -21.14 -4.63 -3.00
N GLY A 118 -20.62 -5.81 -3.35
CA GLY A 118 -19.57 -6.02 -4.34
C GLY A 118 -18.21 -5.47 -3.89
N TYR A 119 -17.91 -5.47 -2.60
CA TYR A 119 -16.58 -5.10 -2.11
C TYR A 119 -15.61 -6.29 -2.17
N ASP A 120 -14.35 -6.02 -2.49
CA ASP A 120 -13.32 -7.05 -2.71
C ASP A 120 -12.37 -7.16 -1.51
N TYR A 121 -12.23 -6.09 -0.73
CA TYR A 121 -11.40 -6.09 0.47
C TYR A 121 -12.06 -5.25 1.55
N ILE A 122 -12.47 -5.91 2.63
CA ILE A 122 -13.22 -5.30 3.73
C ILE A 122 -12.35 -5.29 4.97
N ILE A 123 -12.22 -4.12 5.58
CA ILE A 123 -11.31 -3.87 6.70
C ILE A 123 -12.15 -3.48 7.91
N GLY A 124 -12.09 -4.28 8.97
CA GLY A 124 -12.47 -3.82 10.30
C GLY A 124 -11.55 -2.68 10.70
N SER A 125 -12.11 -1.48 10.90
CA SER A 125 -11.34 -0.26 11.13
C SER A 125 -11.61 0.36 12.51
N ARG A 126 -10.52 0.61 13.24
CA ARG A 126 -10.51 1.25 14.57
C ARG A 126 -10.56 2.77 14.50
N TYR A 127 -10.28 3.34 13.33
CA TYR A 127 -9.92 4.75 13.16
C TYR A 127 -10.90 5.55 12.28
N ILE A 128 -12.07 4.97 11.97
CA ILE A 128 -13.18 5.66 11.32
C ILE A 128 -14.33 5.89 12.32
N PRO A 129 -15.30 6.79 12.04
CA PRO A 129 -16.43 7.04 12.94
C PRO A 129 -17.17 5.75 13.34
N GLY A 130 -17.34 5.55 14.65
CA GLY A 130 -17.91 4.33 15.25
C GLY A 130 -16.87 3.28 15.68
N GLY A 131 -15.64 3.38 15.19
CA GLY A 131 -14.52 2.55 15.61
C GLY A 131 -13.77 3.13 16.81
N SER A 132 -13.08 2.27 17.57
CA SER A 132 -12.26 2.73 18.70
C SER A 132 -11.15 1.77 19.10
N ILE A 133 -10.11 2.29 19.73
CA ILE A 133 -9.11 1.50 20.47
C ILE A 133 -9.47 1.45 21.98
N PRO A 134 -8.98 0.44 22.73
CA PRO A 134 -9.27 0.30 24.15
C PRO A 134 -8.88 1.53 24.96
N ARG A 135 -9.80 2.00 25.82
CA ARG A 135 -9.53 3.11 26.74
C ARG A 135 -8.46 2.75 27.77
N GLN A 136 -8.36 1.48 28.12
CA GLN A 136 -7.44 0.91 29.12
C GLN A 136 -5.99 0.86 28.65
N TRP A 137 -5.71 1.05 27.35
CA TRP A 137 -4.33 1.07 26.88
C TRP A 137 -3.53 2.24 27.45
N GLY A 138 -2.34 1.96 27.95
CA GLY A 138 -1.37 2.97 28.33
C GLY A 138 -0.99 3.88 27.16
N PHE A 139 -0.58 5.11 27.47
CA PHE A 139 -0.29 6.16 26.48
C PHE A 139 0.69 5.71 25.39
N LYS A 140 1.79 5.05 25.77
CA LYS A 140 2.80 4.53 24.82
C LYS A 140 2.21 3.59 23.77
N ARG A 141 1.31 2.66 24.18
CA ARG A 141 0.66 1.70 23.26
C ARG A 141 -0.32 2.41 22.34
N LYS A 142 -1.11 3.36 22.86
CA LYS A 142 -2.02 4.19 22.04
C LYS A 142 -1.24 5.01 21.02
N PHE A 143 -0.18 5.68 21.45
CA PHE A 143 0.70 6.48 20.59
C PHE A 143 1.29 5.63 19.47
N LEU A 144 1.91 4.48 19.80
CA LEU A 144 2.49 3.59 18.81
C LEU A 144 1.44 3.08 17.80
N SER A 145 0.24 2.75 18.27
CA SER A 145 -0.84 2.28 17.40
C SER A 145 -1.33 3.37 16.46
N VAL A 146 -1.66 4.56 16.98
CA VAL A 146 -2.23 5.66 16.19
C VAL A 146 -1.19 6.27 15.26
N VAL A 147 -0.02 6.63 15.78
CA VAL A 147 1.05 7.25 15.00
C VAL A 147 1.69 6.26 14.06
N GLY A 148 1.94 5.02 14.50
CA GLY A 148 2.49 3.98 13.62
C GLY A 148 1.57 3.69 12.43
N ASN A 149 0.26 3.62 12.67
CA ASN A 149 -0.72 3.46 11.61
C ASN A 149 -0.80 4.69 10.68
N LEU A 150 -0.75 5.91 11.24
CA LEU A 150 -0.72 7.14 10.44
C LEU A 150 0.52 7.20 9.54
N VAL A 151 1.70 6.90 10.09
CA VAL A 151 2.96 6.83 9.33
C VAL A 151 2.85 5.81 8.21
N ALA A 152 2.33 4.60 8.48
CA ALA A 152 2.13 3.59 7.44
C ALA A 152 1.18 4.07 6.33
N ARG A 153 0.05 4.70 6.71
CA ARG A 153 -0.94 5.25 5.77
C ARG A 153 -0.35 6.33 4.87
N VAL A 154 0.39 7.28 5.44
CA VAL A 154 1.04 8.37 4.70
C VAL A 154 2.12 7.82 3.79
N LEU A 155 3.02 6.99 4.33
CA LEU A 155 4.14 6.45 3.56
C LEU A 155 3.72 5.51 2.45
N LEU A 156 2.57 4.82 2.55
CA LEU A 156 2.02 3.98 1.48
C LEU A 156 1.13 4.75 0.48
N LEU A 157 0.91 6.05 0.71
CA LEU A 157 0.02 6.90 -0.08
C LEU A 157 -1.41 6.35 -0.16
N LEU A 158 -1.97 5.94 1.00
CA LEU A 158 -3.32 5.38 1.14
C LEU A 158 -4.28 6.35 1.87
N PRO A 159 -4.54 7.55 1.36
CA PRO A 159 -5.35 8.54 2.07
C PRO A 159 -6.81 8.09 2.27
N GLY A 160 -7.32 7.12 1.50
CA GLY A 160 -8.68 6.60 1.66
C GLY A 160 -8.86 5.49 2.70
N ILE A 161 -7.77 5.01 3.33
CA ILE A 161 -7.79 3.83 4.22
C ILE A 161 -7.23 4.24 5.57
N HIS A 162 -8.04 4.13 6.63
CA HIS A 162 -7.70 4.63 7.95
C HIS A 162 -7.06 3.58 8.84
N ASP A 163 -7.37 2.29 8.66
CA ASP A 163 -6.76 1.20 9.44
C ASP A 163 -5.91 0.26 8.56
N VAL A 164 -4.67 0.67 8.32
CA VAL A 164 -3.70 -0.05 7.48
C VAL A 164 -3.13 -1.27 8.21
N THR A 165 -3.06 -1.18 9.54
CA THR A 165 -2.35 -2.13 10.41
C THR A 165 -3.27 -3.16 11.07
N GLY A 166 -4.59 -3.04 10.95
CA GLY A 166 -5.57 -3.97 11.51
C GLY A 166 -5.44 -5.38 10.93
N GLY A 167 -5.75 -6.39 11.75
CA GLY A 167 -5.78 -7.81 11.38
C GLY A 167 -7.17 -8.36 11.06
N PHE A 168 -8.23 -7.58 11.27
CA PHE A 168 -9.60 -8.02 10.99
C PHE A 168 -10.00 -7.62 9.57
N LYS A 169 -9.73 -8.52 8.62
CA LYS A 169 -9.81 -8.23 7.18
C LYS A 169 -10.48 -9.38 6.46
N LEU A 170 -11.22 -9.07 5.40
CA LEU A 170 -11.94 -10.03 4.56
C LEU A 170 -11.59 -9.75 3.10
N ALA A 171 -11.01 -10.73 2.41
CA ALA A 171 -10.44 -10.57 1.08
C ALA A 171 -11.08 -11.52 0.07
N ARG A 172 -11.50 -10.99 -1.09
CA ARG A 172 -11.95 -11.81 -2.22
C ARG A 172 -10.80 -12.67 -2.74
N VAL A 173 -11.10 -13.91 -3.07
CA VAL A 173 -10.14 -14.83 -3.70
C VAL A 173 -10.00 -14.53 -5.18
N LYS A 174 -11.06 -14.72 -5.97
CA LYS A 174 -11.02 -14.65 -7.43
C LYS A 174 -10.50 -13.30 -7.96
N GLY A 175 -9.43 -13.34 -8.76
CA GLY A 175 -8.79 -12.18 -9.39
C GLY A 175 -7.92 -11.34 -8.44
N PHE A 176 -7.66 -11.85 -7.24
CA PHE A 176 -6.93 -11.14 -6.20
C PHE A 176 -6.01 -12.10 -5.42
N MET A 177 -6.52 -12.76 -4.38
CA MET A 177 -5.70 -13.58 -3.48
C MET A 177 -5.23 -14.88 -4.14
N ASP A 178 -5.96 -15.38 -5.15
CA ASP A 178 -5.56 -16.51 -6.00
C ASP A 178 -4.34 -16.21 -6.87
N GLU A 179 -4.16 -14.94 -7.25
CA GLU A 179 -3.00 -14.45 -8.02
C GLU A 179 -1.83 -14.00 -7.12
N PHE A 180 -2.00 -13.98 -5.80
CA PHE A 180 -0.95 -13.55 -4.88
C PHE A 180 0.10 -14.65 -4.68
N ASP A 181 1.37 -14.32 -4.86
CA ASP A 181 2.49 -15.23 -4.62
C ASP A 181 2.89 -15.20 -3.13
N PHE A 182 2.35 -16.13 -2.35
CA PHE A 182 2.61 -16.26 -0.91
C PHE A 182 4.07 -16.55 -0.57
N GLU A 183 4.86 -17.12 -1.49
CA GLU A 183 6.29 -17.35 -1.27
C GLU A 183 7.09 -16.04 -1.25
N LYS A 184 6.54 -14.97 -1.85
CA LYS A 184 7.13 -13.62 -1.87
C LYS A 184 6.64 -12.73 -0.74
N LEU A 185 6.06 -13.30 0.31
CA LEU A 185 5.69 -12.54 1.50
C LEU A 185 6.90 -11.81 2.10
N LEU A 186 6.84 -10.47 2.10
CA LEU A 186 7.92 -9.62 2.60
C LEU A 186 8.15 -9.74 4.11
N SER A 187 7.20 -10.27 4.87
CA SER A 187 7.29 -10.47 6.32
C SER A 187 6.63 -11.78 6.72
N LYS A 188 7.30 -12.50 7.62
CA LYS A 188 6.78 -13.72 8.28
C LYS A 188 6.05 -13.39 9.59
N SER A 189 6.10 -12.13 10.02
CA SER A 189 5.54 -11.60 11.26
C SER A 189 4.40 -10.63 10.93
N PHE A 190 4.01 -9.76 11.86
CA PHE A 190 2.89 -8.82 11.77
C PHE A 190 2.76 -8.04 10.44
N ALA A 191 3.88 -7.63 9.82
CA ALA A 191 3.85 -6.71 8.68
C ALA A 191 3.31 -7.34 7.37
N TYR A 192 3.07 -8.66 7.32
CA TYR A 192 2.45 -9.34 6.17
C TYR A 192 1.12 -8.71 5.75
N LYS A 193 0.29 -8.29 6.73
CA LYS A 193 -1.04 -7.69 6.48
C LYS A 193 -0.97 -6.32 5.77
N ILE A 194 0.15 -5.62 5.90
CA ILE A 194 0.42 -4.37 5.18
C ILE A 194 0.76 -4.68 3.72
N HIS A 195 1.54 -5.74 3.50
CA HIS A 195 1.85 -6.23 2.15
C HIS A 195 0.57 -6.67 1.42
N LEU A 196 -0.27 -7.49 2.07
CA LEU A 196 -1.54 -7.94 1.48
C LEU A 196 -2.46 -6.76 1.16
N LEU A 197 -2.64 -5.82 2.10
CA LEU A 197 -3.43 -4.62 1.86
C LEU A 197 -2.89 -3.81 0.66
N PHE A 198 -1.58 -3.57 0.61
CA PHE A 198 -0.98 -2.82 -0.49
C PHE A 198 -1.16 -3.54 -1.83
N TYR A 199 -1.01 -4.87 -1.86
CA TYR A 199 -1.26 -5.69 -3.03
C TYR A 199 -2.71 -5.56 -3.52
N MET A 200 -3.69 -5.69 -2.62
CA MET A 200 -5.12 -5.52 -2.96
C MET A 200 -5.40 -4.14 -3.56
N VAL A 201 -4.81 -3.08 -3.01
CA VAL A 201 -4.91 -1.72 -3.56
C VAL A 201 -4.31 -1.64 -4.97
N GLN A 202 -3.13 -2.22 -5.19
CA GLN A 202 -2.46 -2.21 -6.50
C GLN A 202 -3.22 -3.00 -7.57
N LYS A 203 -3.91 -4.07 -7.17
CA LYS A 203 -4.84 -4.83 -8.03
C LYS A 203 -6.17 -4.12 -8.29
N GLY A 204 -6.42 -2.98 -7.65
CA GLY A 204 -7.62 -2.18 -7.86
C GLY A 204 -8.86 -2.68 -7.12
N ALA A 205 -8.68 -3.42 -6.03
CA ALA A 205 -9.77 -3.91 -5.18
C ALA A 205 -10.70 -2.77 -4.75
N LYS A 206 -12.02 -3.02 -4.75
CA LYS A 206 -13.01 -2.13 -4.15
C LYS A 206 -12.98 -2.30 -2.63
N ILE A 207 -12.42 -1.32 -1.93
CA ILE A 207 -12.15 -1.39 -0.49
C ILE A 207 -13.31 -0.79 0.32
N LYS A 208 -13.65 -1.42 1.45
CA LYS A 208 -14.58 -0.88 2.45
C LYS A 208 -14.02 -0.98 3.86
N GLU A 209 -14.08 0.12 4.60
CA GLU A 209 -13.86 0.12 6.05
C GLU A 209 -15.18 -0.03 6.80
N VAL A 210 -15.21 -0.93 7.78
CA VAL A 210 -16.34 -1.19 8.69
C VAL A 210 -15.90 -0.84 10.13
N PRO A 211 -16.57 0.10 10.81
CA PRO A 211 -16.08 0.62 12.10
C PRO A 211 -16.29 -0.40 13.22
N PHE A 212 -15.27 -0.78 13.97
CA PHE A 212 -15.44 -1.69 15.12
C PHE A 212 -14.69 -1.21 16.38
N LYS A 213 -15.14 -1.70 17.54
CA LYS A 213 -14.52 -1.37 18.83
C LYS A 213 -13.52 -2.45 19.19
N PHE A 214 -12.23 -2.16 19.04
CA PHE A 214 -11.18 -3.08 19.44
C PHE A 214 -11.21 -3.27 20.95
N ALA A 215 -11.37 -4.50 21.40
CA ALA A 215 -11.53 -4.81 22.81
C ALA A 215 -10.18 -4.94 23.54
N HIS A 216 -10.23 -4.75 24.86
CA HIS A 216 -9.08 -5.03 25.70
C HIS A 216 -8.92 -6.55 25.85
N ARG A 217 -7.73 -7.06 25.60
CA ARG A 217 -7.42 -8.49 25.80
C ARG A 217 -7.65 -8.85 27.27
N THR A 218 -8.42 -9.91 27.53
CA THR A 218 -8.76 -10.35 28.89
C THR A 218 -7.79 -11.41 29.43
N GLN A 219 -7.13 -12.19 28.56
CA GLN A 219 -6.24 -13.29 28.92
C GLN A 219 -5.03 -13.36 27.96
N GLY A 220 -3.86 -13.75 28.49
CA GLY A 220 -2.61 -13.94 27.73
C GLY A 220 -1.72 -12.69 27.62
N GLU A 221 -0.40 -12.89 27.53
CA GLU A 221 0.58 -11.79 27.40
C GLU A 221 0.61 -11.16 26.00
N SER A 222 0.83 -9.85 25.95
CA SER A 222 0.98 -9.11 24.69
C SER A 222 2.33 -9.46 24.06
N LYS A 223 2.31 -10.31 23.02
CA LYS A 223 3.48 -10.67 22.22
C LYS A 223 3.89 -9.52 21.27
N ILE A 224 4.12 -8.30 21.77
CA ILE A 224 4.74 -7.25 20.94
C ILE A 224 6.17 -7.69 20.70
N ILE A 225 6.45 -8.20 19.51
CA ILE A 225 7.76 -8.72 19.17
C ILE A 225 8.73 -7.52 19.08
N LYS A 226 9.84 -7.59 19.80
CA LYS A 226 10.94 -6.62 19.65
C LYS A 226 11.33 -6.58 18.16
N ASN A 227 11.34 -5.38 17.57
CA ASN A 227 11.62 -5.07 16.14
C ASN A 227 10.43 -5.01 15.16
N GLU A 228 9.17 -5.17 15.59
CA GLU A 228 8.01 -5.07 14.67
C GLU A 228 7.94 -3.75 13.90
N MET A 229 8.27 -2.63 14.54
CA MET A 229 8.27 -1.32 13.89
C MET A 229 9.32 -1.24 12.78
N ARG A 230 10.54 -1.73 13.03
CA ARG A 230 11.62 -1.76 12.04
C ARG A 230 11.27 -2.64 10.86
N GLU A 231 10.69 -3.82 11.12
CA GLU A 231 10.22 -4.72 10.08
C GLU A 231 9.09 -4.10 9.25
N THR A 232 8.13 -3.45 9.91
CA THR A 232 7.03 -2.72 9.25
C THR A 232 7.56 -1.62 8.32
N LEU A 233 8.48 -0.78 8.80
CA LEU A 233 9.09 0.26 7.98
C LEU A 233 9.89 -0.31 6.80
N ARG A 234 10.62 -1.43 7.00
CA ARG A 234 11.30 -2.14 5.91
C ARG A 234 10.30 -2.62 4.85
N VAL A 235 9.19 -3.24 5.27
CA VAL A 235 8.15 -3.70 4.34
C VAL A 235 7.57 -2.52 3.56
N ILE A 236 7.19 -1.44 4.23
CA ILE A 236 6.66 -0.22 3.58
C ILE A 236 7.66 0.33 2.54
N PHE A 237 8.94 0.41 2.91
CA PHE A 237 9.99 0.87 2.00
C PHE A 237 10.10 -0.02 0.75
N LEU A 238 10.13 -1.34 0.92
CA LEU A 238 10.19 -2.29 -0.20
C LEU A 238 8.94 -2.21 -1.09
N LEU A 239 7.76 -2.05 -0.50
CA LEU A 239 6.51 -1.87 -1.24
C LEU A 239 6.53 -0.58 -2.08
N GLN A 240 7.07 0.51 -1.53
CA GLN A 240 7.18 1.75 -2.27
C GLN A 240 8.25 1.72 -3.35
N LEU A 241 9.35 1.00 -3.16
CA LEU A 241 10.31 0.73 -4.22
C LEU A 241 9.69 -0.07 -5.37
N ALA A 242 8.77 -0.99 -5.07
CA ALA A 242 8.03 -1.77 -6.06
C ALA A 242 6.83 -1.01 -6.66
N ASN A 243 6.43 0.13 -6.10
CA ASN A 243 5.25 0.86 -6.54
C ASN A 243 5.47 1.49 -7.93
N PRO A 244 4.71 1.10 -8.98
CA PRO A 244 4.89 1.64 -10.33
C PRO A 244 4.77 3.16 -10.41
N LYS A 245 3.94 3.78 -9.56
CA LYS A 245 3.79 5.24 -9.51
C LYS A 245 5.06 5.93 -8.99
N ILE A 246 5.64 5.38 -7.92
CA ILE A 246 6.90 5.89 -7.35
C ILE A 246 8.06 5.65 -8.30
N GLN A 247 8.17 4.46 -8.88
CA GLN A 247 9.20 4.16 -9.88
C GLN A 247 9.14 5.13 -11.06
N ARG A 248 7.94 5.43 -11.57
CA ARG A 248 7.76 6.41 -12.65
C ARG A 248 8.19 7.81 -12.22
N PHE A 249 7.86 8.24 -11.01
CA PHE A 249 8.30 9.53 -10.48
C PHE A 249 9.83 9.61 -10.32
N VAL A 250 10.47 8.54 -9.82
CA VAL A 250 11.94 8.45 -9.72
C VAL A 250 12.59 8.50 -11.10
N LYS A 251 12.11 7.71 -12.07
CA LYS A 251 12.59 7.75 -13.46
C LYS A 251 12.46 9.15 -14.06
N PHE A 252 11.32 9.80 -13.86
CA PHE A 252 11.09 11.17 -14.29
C PHE A 252 12.13 12.15 -13.70
N GLY A 253 12.39 12.07 -12.40
CA GLY A 253 13.42 12.89 -11.74
C GLY A 253 14.83 12.61 -12.28
N LEU A 254 15.18 11.33 -12.49
CA LEU A 254 16.47 10.94 -13.07
C LEU A 254 16.64 11.48 -14.48
N VAL A 255 15.61 11.39 -15.32
CA VAL A 255 15.62 11.97 -16.68
C VAL A 255 15.85 13.48 -16.61
N GLY A 256 15.10 14.20 -15.76
CA GLY A 256 15.32 15.63 -15.56
C GLY A 256 16.75 15.97 -15.13
N GLY A 257 17.34 15.18 -14.22
CA GLY A 257 18.74 15.30 -13.82
C GLY A 257 19.73 15.04 -14.95
N THR A 258 19.46 14.06 -15.82
CA THR A 258 20.25 13.82 -17.04
C THR A 258 20.20 15.01 -17.99
N GLY A 259 19.02 15.59 -18.22
CA GLY A 259 18.88 16.81 -19.02
C GLY A 259 19.71 17.97 -18.47
N LEU A 260 19.64 18.21 -17.16
CA LEU A 260 20.46 19.24 -16.49
C LEU A 260 21.96 18.97 -16.69
N GLY A 261 22.40 17.72 -16.52
CA GLY A 261 23.80 17.34 -16.76
C GLY A 261 24.25 17.61 -18.19
N ILE A 262 23.42 17.27 -19.19
CA ILE A 262 23.72 17.54 -20.61
C ILE A 262 23.88 19.04 -20.86
N GLN A 263 22.93 19.85 -20.36
CA GLN A 263 22.98 21.30 -20.51
C GLN A 263 24.25 21.89 -19.88
N THR A 264 24.56 21.51 -18.64
CA THR A 264 25.73 22.02 -17.90
C THR A 264 27.03 21.62 -18.60
N LEU A 265 27.19 20.35 -18.97
CA LEU A 265 28.41 19.88 -19.64
C LEU A 265 28.61 20.56 -20.99
N PHE A 266 27.52 20.72 -21.77
CA PHE A 266 27.59 21.43 -23.05
C PHE A 266 28.01 22.89 -22.87
N PHE A 267 27.42 23.59 -21.89
CA PHE A 267 27.77 24.96 -21.56
C PHE A 267 29.23 25.11 -21.13
N GLU A 268 29.69 24.32 -20.15
CA GLU A 268 31.07 24.35 -19.65
C GLU A 268 32.08 24.07 -20.78
N PHE A 269 31.80 23.07 -21.61
CA PHE A 269 32.69 22.72 -22.70
C PHE A 269 32.76 23.81 -23.77
N THR A 270 31.61 24.30 -24.25
CA THR A 270 31.54 25.21 -25.41
C THR A 270 31.76 26.67 -25.06
N ALA A 271 31.28 27.15 -23.92
CA ALA A 271 31.39 28.56 -23.52
C ALA A 271 32.61 28.84 -22.65
N VAL A 272 32.99 27.94 -21.75
CA VAL A 272 34.04 28.18 -20.75
C VAL A 272 35.38 27.61 -21.21
N PHE A 273 35.44 26.31 -21.50
CA PHE A 273 36.69 25.61 -21.80
C PHE A 273 37.22 25.92 -23.21
N THR A 274 36.42 25.67 -24.24
CA THR A 274 36.82 25.92 -25.65
C THR A 274 36.57 27.34 -26.12
N ARG A 275 35.64 28.06 -25.45
CA ARG A 275 35.14 29.38 -25.87
C ARG A 275 34.66 29.44 -27.32
N LEU A 276 34.18 28.30 -27.84
CA LEU A 276 33.63 28.14 -29.18
C LEU A 276 32.36 28.98 -29.38
N LEU A 277 31.54 29.09 -28.33
CA LEU A 277 30.25 29.78 -28.36
C LEU A 277 30.20 30.86 -27.27
N ALA A 278 29.48 31.95 -27.55
CA ALA A 278 29.13 32.91 -26.51
C ALA A 278 28.28 32.22 -25.42
N PRO A 279 28.43 32.56 -24.12
CA PRO A 279 27.67 31.92 -23.04
C PRO A 279 26.15 31.94 -23.24
N SER A 280 25.61 33.04 -23.78
CA SER A 280 24.18 33.17 -24.09
C SER A 280 23.71 32.21 -25.19
N ILE A 281 24.55 31.91 -26.17
CA ILE A 281 24.23 30.95 -27.24
C ILE A 281 24.34 29.52 -26.70
N ALA A 282 25.40 29.24 -25.94
CA ALA A 282 25.66 27.93 -25.36
C ALA A 282 24.52 27.48 -24.42
N VAL A 283 23.97 28.40 -23.60
CA VAL A 283 22.87 28.05 -22.69
C VAL A 283 21.57 27.74 -23.42
N VAL A 284 21.27 28.43 -24.53
CA VAL A 284 20.08 28.16 -25.35
C VAL A 284 20.19 26.81 -26.03
N ILE A 285 21.32 26.54 -26.70
CA ILE A 285 21.55 25.25 -27.38
C ILE A 285 21.58 24.10 -26.37
N GLY A 286 22.29 24.26 -25.24
CA GLY A 286 22.33 23.28 -24.17
C GLY A 286 20.94 23.01 -23.58
N GLY A 287 20.11 24.05 -23.43
CA GLY A 287 18.72 23.93 -22.99
C GLY A 287 17.87 23.09 -23.95
N GLU A 288 17.95 23.35 -25.26
CA GLU A 288 17.24 22.54 -26.26
C GLU A 288 17.74 21.10 -26.31
N MET A 289 19.05 20.86 -26.17
CA MET A 289 19.61 19.51 -26.05
C MET A 289 19.05 18.76 -24.84
N ALA A 290 18.92 19.44 -23.70
CA ALA A 290 18.30 18.89 -22.50
C ALA A 290 16.81 18.57 -22.72
N ILE A 291 16.06 19.43 -23.40
CA ILE A 291 14.65 19.20 -23.72
C ILE A 291 14.50 17.97 -24.63
N ILE A 292 15.31 17.86 -25.68
CA ILE A 292 15.30 16.72 -26.60
C ILE A 292 15.63 15.42 -25.87
N SER A 293 16.68 15.43 -25.04
CA SER A 293 17.07 14.28 -24.21
C SER A 293 15.93 13.88 -23.26
N ASN A 294 15.35 14.85 -22.55
CA ASN A 294 14.28 14.61 -21.59
C ASN A 294 13.04 14.03 -22.26
N PHE A 295 12.63 14.57 -23.40
CA PHE A 295 11.50 14.03 -24.15
C PHE A 295 11.76 12.58 -24.59
N THR A 296 12.95 12.34 -25.16
CA THR A 296 13.34 11.03 -25.68
C THR A 296 13.39 9.98 -24.58
N LEU A 297 14.11 10.24 -23.49
CA LEU A 297 14.23 9.31 -22.36
C LEU A 297 12.90 9.11 -21.65
N ASN A 298 12.08 10.15 -21.49
CA ASN A 298 10.74 9.98 -20.95
C ASN A 298 9.87 9.09 -21.84
N ASN A 299 9.94 9.25 -23.16
CA ASN A 299 9.16 8.45 -24.10
C ASN A 299 9.61 6.98 -24.17
N LEU A 300 10.93 6.73 -24.12
CA LEU A 300 11.50 5.40 -24.23
C LEU A 300 11.55 4.63 -22.90
N TRP A 301 11.62 5.32 -21.76
CA TRP A 301 11.89 4.68 -20.47
C TRP A 301 10.88 5.01 -19.37
N THR A 302 10.65 6.30 -19.07
CA THR A 302 9.75 6.71 -17.96
C THR A 302 8.30 6.32 -18.24
N PHE A 303 7.84 6.58 -19.46
CA PHE A 303 6.47 6.37 -19.93
C PHE A 303 6.41 5.33 -21.05
N ARG A 304 7.31 4.34 -21.04
CA ARG A 304 7.39 3.30 -22.08
C ARG A 304 6.05 2.60 -22.35
N ASP A 305 5.23 2.42 -21.32
CA ASP A 305 3.92 1.76 -21.43
C ASP A 305 2.90 2.61 -22.21
N TYR A 306 3.19 3.90 -22.42
CA TYR A 306 2.38 4.89 -23.12
C TYR A 306 3.18 5.56 -24.24
N GLN A 307 4.18 4.86 -24.78
CA GLN A 307 5.13 5.40 -25.75
C GLN A 307 4.42 6.06 -26.94
N ILE A 308 4.87 7.25 -27.28
CA ILE A 308 4.41 8.02 -28.43
C ILE A 308 5.24 7.60 -29.64
N THR A 309 4.57 7.15 -30.71
CA THR A 309 5.20 6.71 -31.96
C THR A 309 4.51 7.34 -33.17
N GLY A 310 5.13 7.20 -34.34
CA GLY A 310 4.58 7.67 -35.61
C GLY A 310 4.42 9.19 -35.71
N SER A 311 3.46 9.63 -36.52
CA SER A 311 3.24 11.06 -36.84
C SER A 311 2.90 11.94 -35.63
N LYS A 312 2.42 11.34 -34.53
CA LYS A 312 2.11 12.06 -33.28
C LYS A 312 3.35 12.56 -32.54
N LEU A 313 4.53 12.00 -32.83
CA LEU A 313 5.77 12.32 -32.12
C LEU A 313 6.11 13.81 -32.21
N ILE A 314 6.03 14.39 -33.41
CA ILE A 314 6.37 15.80 -33.66
C ILE A 314 5.41 16.72 -32.89
N PHE A 315 4.10 16.47 -33.00
CA PHE A 315 3.10 17.26 -32.29
C PHE A 315 3.28 17.18 -30.77
N LYS A 316 3.57 15.98 -30.25
CA LYS A 316 3.81 15.78 -28.82
C LYS A 316 5.12 16.38 -28.33
N PHE A 317 6.15 16.40 -29.17
CA PHE A 317 7.40 17.08 -28.88
C PHE A 317 7.20 18.60 -28.77
N ILE A 318 6.46 19.21 -29.72
CA ILE A 318 6.11 20.64 -29.65
C ILE A 318 5.30 20.93 -28.39
N GLN A 319 4.30 20.09 -28.10
CA GLN A 319 3.50 20.23 -26.88
C GLN A 319 4.37 20.13 -25.62
N PHE A 320 5.33 19.22 -25.58
CA PHE A 320 6.27 19.07 -24.47
C PHE A 320 7.14 20.31 -24.29
N ASN A 321 7.72 20.84 -25.38
CA ASN A 321 8.55 22.04 -25.35
C ASN A 321 7.74 23.25 -24.83
N LEU A 322 6.51 23.45 -25.32
CA LEU A 322 5.62 24.51 -24.82
C LEU A 322 5.28 24.34 -23.33
N THR A 323 5.10 23.11 -22.84
CA THR A 323 4.86 22.89 -21.41
C THR A 323 6.07 23.21 -20.54
N SER A 324 7.29 23.13 -21.07
CA SER A 324 8.51 23.54 -20.35
C SER A 324 8.54 25.05 -20.05
N LEU A 325 7.83 25.88 -20.84
CA LEU A 325 7.71 27.33 -20.57
C LEU A 325 6.90 27.61 -19.29
N ILE A 326 5.95 26.75 -18.95
CA ILE A 326 5.14 26.87 -17.72
C ILE A 326 6.05 26.78 -16.48
N ALA A 327 7.08 25.93 -16.53
CA ALA A 327 8.05 25.81 -15.45
C ALA A 327 8.80 27.13 -15.20
N LEU A 328 9.18 27.84 -16.26
CA LEU A 328 9.85 29.13 -16.17
C LEU A 328 8.94 30.20 -15.56
N ILE A 329 7.66 30.22 -15.95
CA ILE A 329 6.67 31.14 -15.39
C ILE A 329 6.49 30.88 -13.89
N ILE A 330 6.37 29.61 -13.48
CA ILE A 330 6.24 29.23 -12.07
C ILE A 330 7.47 29.68 -11.27
N GLN A 331 8.67 29.42 -11.78
CA GLN A 331 9.92 29.85 -11.12
C GLN A 331 9.98 31.37 -10.98
N TYR A 332 9.69 32.10 -12.04
CA TYR A 332 9.66 33.56 -12.02
C TYR A 332 8.68 34.08 -10.97
N VAL A 333 7.42 33.63 -10.99
CA VAL A 333 6.38 34.09 -10.06
C VAL A 333 6.76 33.80 -8.60
N ILE A 334 7.22 32.59 -8.30
CA ILE A 334 7.60 32.22 -6.93
C ILE A 334 8.80 33.02 -6.45
N LEU A 335 9.81 33.21 -7.29
CA LEU A 335 10.97 34.02 -6.93
C LEU A 335 10.61 35.49 -6.76
N ARG A 336 9.73 36.05 -7.59
CA ARG A 336 9.24 37.43 -7.41
C ARG A 336 8.48 37.61 -6.10
N ILE A 337 7.66 36.64 -5.70
CA ILE A 337 7.04 36.65 -4.37
C ILE A 337 8.12 36.55 -3.29
N GLY A 338 9.09 35.65 -3.47
CA GLY A 338 10.21 35.48 -2.56
C GLY A 338 11.03 36.76 -2.36
N GLU A 339 11.30 37.52 -3.42
CA GLU A 339 12.01 38.80 -3.36
C GLU A 339 11.24 39.85 -2.55
N ILE A 340 9.92 39.94 -2.74
CA ILE A 340 9.04 40.86 -1.99
C ILE A 340 9.02 40.47 -0.51
N VAL A 341 8.90 39.17 -0.21
CA VAL A 341 8.82 38.65 1.17
C VAL A 341 10.17 38.68 1.88
N ALA A 342 11.27 38.48 1.15
CA ALA A 342 12.59 38.34 1.73
C ALA A 342 13.12 39.62 2.38
N ALA A 343 12.67 40.80 1.93
CA ALA A 343 13.17 42.09 2.40
C ALA A 343 14.72 42.17 2.43
N GLY A 344 15.37 41.56 1.42
CA GLY A 344 16.83 41.47 1.32
C GLY A 344 17.48 40.24 1.97
N SER A 345 16.73 39.36 2.64
CA SER A 345 17.25 38.12 3.26
C SER A 345 17.59 37.05 2.21
N PRO A 346 18.86 36.66 2.05
CA PRO A 346 19.26 35.63 1.09
C PRO A 346 18.69 34.25 1.42
N ILE A 347 18.50 33.93 2.71
CA ILE A 347 17.97 32.63 3.18
C ILE A 347 16.52 32.47 2.73
N ILE A 348 15.73 33.53 2.82
CA ILE A 348 14.32 33.50 2.38
C ILE A 348 14.28 33.31 0.85
N ILE A 349 15.10 34.04 0.09
CA ILE A 349 15.18 33.86 -1.37
C ILE A 349 15.54 32.42 -1.73
N GLN A 350 16.52 31.82 -1.04
CA GLN A 350 16.89 30.40 -1.25
C GLN A 350 15.73 29.46 -0.93
N PHE A 351 14.99 29.68 0.16
CA PHE A 351 13.80 28.89 0.48
C PHE A 351 12.77 28.92 -0.66
N PHE A 352 12.47 30.11 -1.20
CA PHE A 352 11.56 30.26 -2.33
C PHE A 352 12.11 29.62 -3.61
N TYR A 353 13.42 29.72 -3.86
CA TYR A 353 14.07 29.06 -5.00
C TYR A 353 13.91 27.54 -4.94
N PHE A 354 14.24 26.91 -3.81
CA PHE A 354 14.05 25.46 -3.63
C PHE A 354 12.56 25.07 -3.70
N GLY A 355 11.68 25.87 -3.11
CA GLY A 355 10.23 25.68 -3.21
C GLY A 355 9.74 25.69 -4.66
N ALA A 356 10.25 26.62 -5.48
CA ALA A 356 9.93 26.71 -6.89
C ALA A 356 10.39 25.46 -7.66
N LEU A 357 11.60 24.96 -7.40
CA LEU A 357 12.11 23.74 -8.02
C LEU A 357 11.22 22.52 -7.71
N VAL A 358 10.82 22.35 -6.44
CA VAL A 358 9.92 21.26 -6.03
C VAL A 358 8.56 21.39 -6.70
N LEU A 359 7.99 22.59 -6.74
CA LEU A 359 6.68 22.80 -7.37
C LEU A 359 6.73 22.55 -8.88
N VAL A 360 7.78 23.01 -9.56
CA VAL A 360 8.01 22.73 -10.98
C VAL A 360 8.13 21.23 -11.23
N LEU A 361 8.90 20.50 -10.41
CA LEU A 361 9.05 19.05 -10.55
C LEU A 361 7.69 18.35 -10.46
N ILE A 362 6.87 18.69 -9.45
CA ILE A 362 5.53 18.11 -9.27
C ILE A 362 4.61 18.50 -10.42
N THR A 363 4.60 19.78 -10.81
CA THR A 363 3.74 20.30 -11.88
C THR A 363 4.07 19.66 -13.22
N ASN A 364 5.35 19.57 -13.58
CA ASN A 364 5.80 18.89 -14.80
C ASN A 364 5.40 17.43 -14.78
N TYR A 365 5.60 16.72 -13.67
CA TYR A 365 5.17 15.32 -13.56
C TYR A 365 3.66 15.16 -13.80
N VAL A 366 2.83 16.05 -13.23
CA VAL A 366 1.37 16.04 -13.43
C VAL A 366 1.02 16.33 -14.89
N ILE A 367 1.58 17.38 -15.49
CA ILE A 367 1.36 17.73 -16.90
C ILE A 367 1.76 16.57 -17.82
N TYR A 368 2.89 15.91 -17.55
CA TYR A 368 3.39 14.84 -18.41
C TYR A 368 2.48 13.62 -18.32
N ASN A 369 2.01 13.27 -17.12
CA ASN A 369 1.05 12.18 -16.93
C ASN A 369 -0.33 12.48 -17.54
N THR A 370 -0.80 13.73 -17.50
CA THR A 370 -2.19 14.07 -17.90
C THR A 370 -2.32 14.54 -19.34
N ILE A 371 -1.31 15.24 -19.86
CA ILE A 371 -1.36 15.92 -21.15
C ILE A 371 -0.50 15.21 -22.19
N ILE A 372 0.78 14.94 -21.87
CA ILE A 372 1.75 14.41 -22.85
C ILE A 372 1.52 12.91 -23.08
N TRP A 373 1.74 12.08 -22.07
CA TRP A 373 1.63 10.61 -22.13
C TRP A 373 0.27 10.05 -21.65
N LYS A 374 -0.62 10.89 -21.10
CA LYS A 374 -2.03 10.57 -20.79
C LYS A 374 -2.24 9.24 -20.03
N THR A 375 -1.44 8.99 -19.00
CA THR A 375 -1.50 7.80 -18.15
C THR A 375 -2.78 7.67 -17.32
N THR A 376 -3.60 8.73 -17.29
CA THR A 376 -4.89 8.77 -16.57
C THR A 376 -6.06 8.21 -17.36
N LYS A 377 -5.93 7.99 -18.67
CA LYS A 377 -6.95 7.26 -19.43
C LYS A 377 -6.83 5.77 -19.09
N LYS A 378 -7.92 5.15 -18.63
CA LYS A 378 -7.99 3.70 -18.42
C LYS A 378 -7.49 3.01 -19.68
N ASP A 379 -6.41 2.25 -19.54
CA ASP A 379 -5.91 1.37 -20.58
C ASP A 379 -7.00 0.34 -20.90
N PRO A 380 -7.58 0.35 -22.12
CA PRO A 380 -8.60 -0.61 -22.52
C PRO A 380 -8.09 -2.05 -22.53
N SER A 381 -6.76 -2.26 -22.56
CA SER A 381 -6.12 -3.57 -22.61
C SER A 381 -5.95 -4.25 -21.25
N ARG A 382 -6.33 -3.59 -20.14
CA ARG A 382 -6.35 -4.16 -18.78
C ARG A 382 -7.75 -4.60 -18.34
N LYS A 383 -8.53 -5.20 -19.23
CA LYS A 383 -9.81 -5.88 -18.89
C LYS A 383 -9.64 -7.38 -18.90
#